data_AF-A0A7R9FD81-F1
#
_entry.id   AF-A0A7R9FD81-F1
#
_cell.length_a   1.000
_cell.length_b   1.000
_cell.length_c   1.000
_cell.angle_alpha   90.00
_cell.angle_beta   90.00
_cell.angle_gamma   90.00
#
_symmetry.space_group_name_H-M   'P 1'
#
loop_
_entity.id
_entity.type
_entity.pdbx_description
1 polymer ?
#
loop_
_entity_poly.entity_id
_entity_poly.type
_entity_poly.pdbx_seq_one_letter_code
_entity_poly.pdbx_strand_id
1 'polypeptide(L)'
;TREERLQNKPIIRRSDVTRSGSKHVKSGLGQTLESLDWSQKEFLVTNTEYLVTDTEFLVTNTEYLVTDTEFLVTDTEYLVTNTEYLVTDTEYLVTNTEYLVTDTEYLVTDTEYLVTNTEYLVTDTEFLVTNTEYLVTDTEFLVTDTEYLVTDTKVPGSIPGAVEGQVYKSTGKLISLSEQNLIDCTSRYDLISCDGGSLDPAFDYIIDNGISSEDQYPYQGRAGSCPFSSGKVAANIKSYVDLDYGDEEGLLDAVISVGPIADGYDASLDSFSFYDGGIYSDSKCSSEDLDHAMLVVGYGSEGTQNYWLVKNSWGPDWGEECYIRLARNRQN
;
A
#
# COMPACT_ATOMS: atom_id res chain seq x y z
N THR A 1 -1.67 27.85 35.67
CA THR A 1 -0.88 26.84 34.94
C THR A 1 -1.81 26.08 34.01
N ARG A 2 -1.25 25.37 33.04
CA ARG A 2 -1.91 24.70 31.91
C ARG A 2 -2.99 23.68 32.35
N GLU A 3 -4.13 24.14 32.85
CA GLU A 3 -5.18 23.27 33.41
C GLU A 3 -6.59 23.91 33.46
N GLU A 4 -6.90 24.91 32.61
CA GLU A 4 -8.26 25.46 32.46
C GLU A 4 -8.65 25.73 30.99
N ARG A 5 -8.41 24.78 30.08
CA ARG A 5 -8.97 24.82 28.69
C ARG A 5 -9.27 23.43 28.11
N LEU A 6 -10.08 22.62 28.81
CA LEU A 6 -10.62 21.37 28.28
C LEU A 6 -12.10 21.11 28.62
N GLN A 7 -12.90 22.14 28.88
CA GLN A 7 -14.36 22.01 29.05
C GLN A 7 -15.08 23.09 28.24
N ASN A 8 -15.30 22.84 26.95
CA ASN A 8 -16.45 23.30 26.15
C ASN A 8 -16.21 23.04 24.65
N LYS A 9 -16.47 21.80 24.20
CA LYS A 9 -16.82 21.55 22.79
C LYS A 9 -18.20 20.86 22.76
N PRO A 10 -19.17 21.35 21.97
CA PRO A 10 -20.50 20.74 21.90
C PRO A 10 -20.43 19.38 21.20
N ILE A 11 -21.07 18.39 21.81
CA ILE A 11 -21.34 17.07 21.24
C ILE A 11 -22.64 17.20 20.44
N ILE A 12 -22.59 17.10 19.11
CA ILE A 12 -23.79 17.06 18.28
C ILE A 12 -24.41 15.66 18.43
N ARG A 13 -25.56 15.58 19.11
CA ARG A 13 -26.39 14.37 19.19
C ARG A 13 -27.47 14.42 18.09
N ARG A 14 -27.80 13.25 17.56
CA ARG A 14 -28.65 12.98 16.38
C ARG A 14 -30.17 13.31 16.56
N SER A 15 -30.55 14.36 17.30
CA SER A 15 -31.97 14.64 17.62
C SER A 15 -32.49 16.06 17.36
N ASP A 16 -31.69 17.02 16.88
CA ASP A 16 -32.10 18.44 16.86
C ASP A 16 -32.28 19.06 15.47
N VAL A 17 -32.89 18.34 14.52
CA VAL A 17 -33.42 18.97 13.29
C VAL A 17 -34.95 18.87 13.30
N THR A 18 -35.60 19.87 13.92
CA THR A 18 -37.02 20.13 13.72
C THR A 18 -37.25 21.51 13.09
N ARG A 19 -37.77 21.45 11.86
CA ARG A 19 -38.88 22.26 11.31
C ARG A 19 -38.85 23.79 11.52
N SER A 20 -38.44 24.50 10.48
CA SER A 20 -38.86 25.88 10.13
C SER A 20 -38.39 26.13 8.70
N GLY A 21 -39.13 26.61 7.71
CA GLY A 21 -40.50 27.09 7.57
C GLY A 21 -40.66 27.39 6.08
N SER A 22 -41.62 26.74 5.42
CA SER A 22 -41.88 26.91 3.99
C SER A 22 -42.40 28.33 3.70
N LYS A 23 -41.74 29.05 2.79
CA LYS A 23 -42.34 30.20 2.09
C LYS A 23 -42.44 29.88 0.60
N HIS A 24 -43.66 29.62 0.16
CA HIS A 24 -44.05 29.65 -1.24
C HIS A 24 -43.79 31.04 -1.84
N VAL A 25 -43.10 31.10 -2.97
CA VAL A 25 -43.18 32.20 -3.92
C VAL A 25 -43.69 31.65 -5.26
N LYS A 26 -44.82 32.21 -5.72
CA LYS A 26 -45.50 31.86 -6.96
C LYS A 26 -44.76 32.38 -8.20
N SER A 27 -45.02 31.70 -9.31
CA SER A 27 -44.62 31.98 -10.69
C SER A 27 -44.84 33.44 -11.16
N GLY A 28 -43.89 33.94 -11.95
CA GLY A 28 -43.99 35.18 -12.71
C GLY A 28 -42.86 35.30 -13.74
N LEU A 29 -43.23 35.39 -15.01
CA LEU A 29 -42.36 35.59 -16.17
C LEU A 29 -41.61 36.94 -16.11
N GLY A 30 -40.30 36.89 -16.41
CA GLY A 30 -39.51 37.92 -17.09
C GLY A 30 -39.20 39.20 -16.34
N GLN A 31 -37.94 39.34 -15.88
CA GLN A 31 -37.25 40.64 -15.80
C GLN A 31 -35.71 40.46 -15.71
N THR A 32 -35.06 40.96 -16.75
CA THR A 32 -33.76 41.67 -16.84
C THR A 32 -32.58 41.26 -15.94
N LEU A 33 -31.53 40.79 -16.62
CA LEU A 33 -30.12 40.78 -16.22
C LEU A 33 -29.70 42.17 -15.70
N GLU A 34 -29.60 42.33 -14.39
CA GLU A 34 -28.79 43.36 -13.75
C GLU A 34 -27.74 42.68 -12.85
N SER A 35 -26.51 43.14 -13.02
CA SER A 35 -25.24 42.65 -12.50
C SER A 35 -25.28 42.14 -11.05
N LEU A 36 -25.10 40.83 -10.88
CA LEU A 36 -24.54 40.26 -9.66
C LEU A 36 -23.02 40.19 -9.84
N ASP A 37 -22.30 40.77 -8.89
CA ASP A 37 -20.85 40.72 -8.78
C ASP A 37 -20.42 39.29 -8.41
N TRP A 38 -19.59 38.65 -9.24
CA TRP A 38 -19.25 37.22 -9.15
C TRP A 38 -17.97 36.96 -8.33
N SER A 39 -17.41 37.96 -7.64
CA SER A 39 -16.02 37.87 -7.16
C SER A 39 -15.79 37.48 -5.68
N GLN A 40 -16.79 37.07 -4.90
CA GLN A 40 -16.57 36.59 -3.52
C GLN A 40 -17.71 35.67 -3.06
N LYS A 41 -17.60 34.35 -3.29
CA LYS A 41 -18.29 33.36 -2.46
C LYS A 41 -17.26 32.43 -1.85
N GLU A 42 -16.78 32.85 -0.70
CA GLU A 42 -15.93 32.07 0.21
C GLU A 42 -16.65 30.76 0.62
N PHE A 43 -17.99 30.77 0.72
CA PHE A 43 -18.80 29.60 1.09
C PHE A 43 -20.01 29.39 0.17
N LEU A 44 -20.24 28.15 -0.26
CA LEU A 44 -21.46 27.73 -0.97
C LEU A 44 -22.09 26.48 -0.32
N VAL A 45 -23.40 26.56 -0.07
CA VAL A 45 -24.22 25.41 0.37
C VAL A 45 -25.42 25.29 -0.55
N THR A 46 -25.57 24.15 -1.22
CA THR A 46 -26.63 23.93 -2.22
C THR A 46 -27.05 22.47 -2.31
N ASN A 47 -28.19 22.21 -2.96
CA ASN A 47 -28.66 20.89 -3.33
C ASN A 47 -29.38 21.01 -4.69
N THR A 48 -28.82 20.37 -5.71
CA THR A 48 -29.21 20.48 -7.11
C THR A 48 -28.89 19.18 -7.83
N GLU A 49 -29.58 18.87 -8.92
CA GLU A 49 -29.28 17.67 -9.72
C GLU A 49 -27.90 17.76 -10.41
N TYR A 50 -27.54 18.95 -10.93
CA TYR A 50 -26.25 19.24 -11.56
C TYR A 50 -25.65 20.51 -10.97
N LEU A 51 -24.36 20.45 -10.59
CA LEU A 51 -23.63 21.61 -10.11
C LEU A 51 -22.24 21.70 -10.74
N VAL A 52 -21.92 22.90 -11.25
CA VAL A 52 -20.57 23.29 -11.64
C VAL A 52 -20.23 24.57 -10.91
N THR A 53 -19.17 24.57 -10.11
CA THR A 53 -18.81 25.71 -9.24
C THR A 53 -17.32 25.81 -9.01
N ASP A 54 -16.87 26.97 -8.58
CA ASP A 54 -15.50 27.31 -8.21
C ASP A 54 -15.60 28.20 -6.95
N THR A 55 -15.37 27.59 -5.80
CA THR A 55 -15.57 28.20 -4.47
C THR A 55 -14.56 27.63 -3.49
N GLU A 56 -14.07 28.43 -2.55
CA GLU A 56 -13.06 27.99 -1.57
C GLU A 56 -13.59 26.87 -0.64
N PHE A 57 -14.84 27.01 -0.14
CA PHE A 57 -15.52 26.02 0.69
C PHE A 57 -16.87 25.61 0.11
N LEU A 58 -17.04 24.32 -0.20
CA LEU A 58 -18.29 23.77 -0.73
C LEU A 58 -18.84 22.64 0.14
N VAL A 59 -20.12 22.76 0.51
CA VAL A 59 -20.91 21.65 1.09
C VAL A 59 -22.15 21.45 0.25
N THR A 60 -22.29 20.28 -0.37
CA THR A 60 -23.37 20.02 -1.32
C THR A 60 -23.83 18.56 -1.29
N ASN A 61 -25.00 18.31 -1.87
CA ASN A 61 -25.50 16.97 -2.17
C ASN A 61 -26.20 17.06 -3.52
N THR A 62 -25.64 16.41 -4.53
CA THR A 62 -26.02 16.51 -5.95
C THR A 62 -25.84 15.17 -6.65
N GLU A 63 -26.47 14.96 -7.80
CA GLU A 63 -26.25 13.72 -8.57
C GLU A 63 -24.93 13.80 -9.34
N TYR A 64 -24.65 14.95 -9.96
CA TYR A 64 -23.41 15.21 -10.71
C TYR A 64 -22.72 16.51 -10.25
N LEU A 65 -21.47 16.41 -9.80
CA LEU A 65 -20.67 17.54 -9.36
C LEU A 65 -19.34 17.62 -10.11
N VAL A 66 -19.05 18.81 -10.67
CA VAL A 66 -17.72 19.18 -11.16
C VAL A 66 -17.28 20.47 -10.47
N THR A 67 -16.17 20.44 -9.76
CA THR A 67 -15.75 21.59 -8.94
C THR A 67 -14.23 21.67 -8.78
N ASP A 68 -13.73 22.87 -8.48
CA ASP A 68 -12.35 23.15 -8.09
C ASP A 68 -12.42 23.97 -6.81
N THR A 69 -12.02 23.39 -5.67
CA THR A 69 -12.26 23.97 -4.33
C THR A 69 -11.14 23.58 -3.38
N GLU A 70 -10.80 24.42 -2.41
CA GLU A 70 -9.79 24.05 -1.41
C GLU A 70 -10.32 22.98 -0.44
N PHE A 71 -11.58 23.11 0.01
CA PHE A 71 -12.25 22.18 0.91
C PHE A 71 -13.62 21.73 0.41
N LEU A 72 -13.79 20.43 0.21
CA LEU A 72 -15.05 19.83 -0.25
C LEU A 72 -15.56 18.75 0.71
N VAL A 73 -16.82 18.89 1.12
CA VAL A 73 -17.59 17.82 1.79
C VAL A 73 -18.88 17.58 1.01
N THR A 74 -19.04 16.39 0.47
CA THR A 74 -20.16 16.08 -0.43
C THR A 74 -20.62 14.62 -0.32
N ASP A 75 -21.84 14.38 -0.76
CA ASP A 75 -22.51 13.07 -0.86
C ASP A 75 -23.22 13.08 -2.22
N THR A 76 -22.56 12.49 -3.23
CA THR A 76 -22.87 12.64 -4.66
C THR A 76 -22.67 11.33 -5.41
N GLU A 77 -23.43 11.07 -6.47
CA GLU A 77 -23.28 9.80 -7.23
C GLU A 77 -22.03 9.83 -8.13
N TYR A 78 -21.79 10.94 -8.84
CA TYR A 78 -20.62 11.15 -9.69
C TYR A 78 -19.88 12.45 -9.34
N LEU A 79 -18.60 12.32 -8.99
CA LEU A 79 -17.75 13.45 -8.63
C LEU A 79 -16.46 13.48 -9.46
N VAL A 80 -16.21 14.65 -10.09
CA VAL A 80 -14.91 14.99 -10.66
C VAL A 80 -14.42 16.29 -10.04
N THR A 81 -13.28 16.25 -9.36
CA THR A 81 -12.81 17.40 -8.59
C THR A 81 -11.28 17.49 -8.52
N ASN A 82 -10.77 18.66 -8.17
CA ASN A 82 -9.37 18.90 -7.82
C ASN A 82 -9.38 19.76 -6.56
N THR A 83 -8.93 19.20 -5.43
CA THR A 83 -9.06 19.86 -4.12
C THR A 83 -7.89 19.56 -3.20
N GLU A 84 -7.59 20.41 -2.22
CA GLU A 84 -6.53 20.10 -1.25
C GLU A 84 -7.01 19.06 -0.22
N TYR A 85 -8.27 19.20 0.26
CA TYR A 85 -8.90 18.27 1.22
C TYR A 85 -10.29 17.82 0.77
N LEU A 86 -10.47 16.51 0.61
CA LEU A 86 -11.74 15.90 0.22
C LEU A 86 -12.21 14.83 1.22
N VAL A 87 -13.46 14.99 1.68
CA VAL A 87 -14.19 13.95 2.40
C VAL A 87 -15.52 13.70 1.69
N THR A 88 -15.70 12.49 1.15
CA THR A 88 -16.87 12.16 0.33
C THR A 88 -17.28 10.70 0.45
N ASP A 89 -18.56 10.45 0.20
CA ASP A 89 -19.20 9.13 0.05
C ASP A 89 -19.89 9.16 -1.33
N THR A 90 -19.30 8.48 -2.32
CA THR A 90 -19.66 8.62 -3.75
C THR A 90 -19.56 7.28 -4.47
N GLU A 91 -20.41 7.00 -5.45
CA GLU A 91 -20.31 5.75 -6.23
C GLU A 91 -19.10 5.77 -7.18
N TYR A 92 -18.90 6.88 -7.91
CA TYR A 92 -17.77 7.08 -8.84
C TYR A 92 -17.00 8.37 -8.54
N LEU A 93 -15.71 8.24 -8.25
CA LEU A 93 -14.83 9.37 -7.96
C LEU A 93 -13.58 9.39 -8.85
N VAL A 94 -13.36 10.54 -9.50
CA VAL A 94 -12.08 10.88 -10.16
C VAL A 94 -11.56 12.17 -9.56
N THR A 95 -10.40 12.12 -8.90
CA THR A 95 -9.85 13.31 -8.23
C THR A 95 -8.33 13.37 -8.29
N ASN A 96 -7.78 14.56 -8.06
CA ASN A 96 -6.37 14.77 -7.74
C ASN A 96 -6.35 15.68 -6.50
N THR A 97 -5.80 15.18 -5.39
CA THR A 97 -5.98 15.78 -4.07
C THR A 97 -4.80 15.48 -3.16
N GLU A 98 -4.44 16.36 -2.23
CA GLU A 98 -3.35 16.09 -1.27
C GLU A 98 -3.79 15.09 -0.17
N TYR A 99 -4.99 15.27 0.40
CA TYR A 99 -5.56 14.38 1.43
C TYR A 99 -6.98 13.92 1.08
N LEU A 100 -7.16 12.61 0.88
CA LEU A 100 -8.46 12.01 0.54
C LEU A 100 -8.88 10.96 1.59
N VAL A 101 -10.10 11.13 2.12
CA VAL A 101 -10.80 10.11 2.91
C VAL A 101 -12.15 9.81 2.27
N THR A 102 -12.37 8.57 1.83
CA THR A 102 -13.57 8.24 1.08
C THR A 102 -14.02 6.77 1.25
N ASP A 103 -15.28 6.49 0.94
CA ASP A 103 -15.88 5.16 0.85
C ASP A 103 -16.64 5.17 -0.49
N THR A 104 -16.13 4.46 -1.50
CA THR A 104 -16.63 4.56 -2.90
C THR A 104 -16.66 3.21 -3.58
N GLU A 105 -17.43 3.02 -4.65
CA GLU A 105 -17.38 1.76 -5.41
C GLU A 105 -16.21 1.75 -6.41
N TYR A 106 -16.00 2.88 -7.11
CA TYR A 106 -14.91 3.05 -8.09
C TYR A 106 -14.14 4.35 -7.85
N LEU A 107 -12.83 4.23 -7.60
CA LEU A 107 -11.93 5.36 -7.36
C LEU A 107 -10.74 5.35 -8.33
N VAL A 108 -10.53 6.47 -9.02
CA VAL A 108 -9.29 6.78 -9.74
C VAL A 108 -8.71 8.08 -9.18
N THR A 109 -7.50 8.01 -8.60
CA THR A 109 -6.90 9.18 -7.96
C THR A 109 -5.38 9.21 -8.05
N ASP A 110 -4.82 10.40 -7.90
CA ASP A 110 -3.39 10.69 -7.78
C ASP A 110 -3.26 11.63 -6.57
N THR A 111 -2.80 11.10 -5.44
CA THR A 111 -2.95 11.74 -4.11
C THR A 111 -1.77 11.43 -3.19
N GLU A 112 -1.33 12.37 -2.34
CA GLU A 112 -0.22 12.10 -1.42
C GLU A 112 -0.63 11.13 -0.29
N TYR A 113 -1.80 11.35 0.34
CA TYR A 113 -2.34 10.50 1.41
C TYR A 113 -3.78 10.06 1.15
N LEU A 114 -3.98 8.75 1.02
CA LEU A 114 -5.29 8.14 0.75
C LEU A 114 -5.68 7.15 1.85
N VAL A 115 -6.86 7.36 2.44
CA VAL A 115 -7.55 6.36 3.28
C VAL A 115 -8.90 6.04 2.64
N THR A 116 -9.08 4.81 2.18
CA THR A 116 -10.29 4.43 1.47
C THR A 116 -10.77 3.00 1.78
N ASN A 117 -12.03 2.74 1.48
CA ASN A 117 -12.64 1.42 1.44
C ASN A 117 -13.43 1.39 0.12
N THR A 118 -13.00 0.59 -0.85
CA THR A 118 -13.51 0.71 -2.23
C THR A 118 -13.45 -0.60 -2.98
N GLU A 119 -14.41 -0.92 -3.85
CA GLU A 119 -14.39 -2.20 -4.59
C GLU A 119 -13.27 -2.22 -5.66
N TYR A 120 -13.14 -1.14 -6.44
CA TYR A 120 -12.11 -0.97 -7.49
C TYR A 120 -11.31 0.32 -7.31
N LEU A 121 -10.00 0.21 -7.09
CA LEU A 121 -9.10 1.35 -6.89
C LEU A 121 -7.96 1.33 -7.91
N VAL A 122 -7.79 2.44 -8.64
CA VAL A 122 -6.59 2.72 -9.44
C VAL A 122 -5.94 3.98 -8.91
N THR A 123 -4.71 3.88 -8.40
CA THR A 123 -4.09 5.02 -7.72
C THR A 123 -2.57 5.04 -7.78
N ASP A 124 -2.02 6.25 -7.88
CA ASP A 124 -0.59 6.54 -7.70
C ASP A 124 -0.49 7.46 -6.47
N THR A 125 -0.15 6.90 -5.30
CA THR A 125 -0.07 7.66 -4.05
C THR A 125 1.20 7.39 -3.27
N GLU A 126 1.67 8.36 -2.46
CA GLU A 126 2.82 8.10 -1.57
C GLU A 126 2.39 7.18 -0.41
N PHE A 127 1.23 7.44 0.21
CA PHE A 127 0.69 6.64 1.32
C PHE A 127 -0.75 6.19 1.07
N LEU A 128 -0.99 4.87 1.09
CA LEU A 128 -2.30 4.25 0.93
C LEU A 128 -2.64 3.34 2.12
N VAL A 129 -3.75 3.62 2.79
CA VAL A 129 -4.43 2.67 3.69
C VAL A 129 -5.77 2.31 3.06
N THR A 130 -5.93 1.06 2.63
CA THR A 130 -7.15 0.65 1.95
C THR A 130 -7.66 -0.74 2.34
N ASN A 131 -8.94 -0.97 2.09
CA ASN A 131 -9.59 -2.27 2.12
C ASN A 131 -10.38 -2.41 0.82
N THR A 132 -9.75 -2.94 -0.22
CA THR A 132 -10.27 -2.94 -1.60
C THR A 132 -10.27 -4.32 -2.22
N GLU A 133 -11.27 -4.69 -3.02
CA GLU A 133 -11.31 -6.00 -3.70
C GLU A 133 -10.27 -6.06 -4.84
N TYR A 134 -10.21 -5.03 -5.69
CA TYR A 134 -9.28 -4.90 -6.82
C TYR A 134 -8.47 -3.60 -6.75
N LEU A 135 -7.15 -3.70 -6.53
CA LEU A 135 -6.24 -2.56 -6.44
C LEU A 135 -5.18 -2.60 -7.54
N VAL A 136 -5.09 -1.52 -8.33
CA VAL A 136 -3.97 -1.25 -9.23
C VAL A 136 -3.23 -0.02 -8.74
N THR A 137 -1.97 -0.16 -8.34
CA THR A 137 -1.25 0.94 -7.71
C THR A 137 0.26 0.95 -7.95
N ASP A 138 0.84 2.15 -7.98
CA ASP A 138 2.30 2.39 -7.94
C ASP A 138 2.72 3.06 -6.61
N THR A 139 2.02 2.73 -5.52
CA THR A 139 2.20 3.40 -4.23
C THR A 139 3.47 3.00 -3.49
N GLU A 140 4.20 4.00 -2.96
CA GLU A 140 5.43 3.78 -2.17
C GLU A 140 5.15 3.09 -0.82
N PHE A 141 4.02 3.42 -0.17
CA PHE A 141 3.61 2.87 1.12
C PHE A 141 2.17 2.36 1.15
N LEU A 142 2.01 1.04 1.05
CA LEU A 142 0.71 0.37 1.01
C LEU A 142 0.41 -0.44 2.27
N VAL A 143 -0.69 -0.13 2.95
CA VAL A 143 -1.30 -0.97 3.98
C VAL A 143 -2.67 -1.39 3.48
N THR A 144 -2.83 -2.67 3.13
CA THR A 144 -4.08 -3.18 2.55
C THR A 144 -4.42 -4.61 2.98
N ASP A 145 -5.73 -4.91 3.01
CA ASP A 145 -6.31 -6.25 3.14
C ASP A 145 -6.91 -6.75 1.80
N THR A 146 -6.37 -6.26 0.67
CA THR A 146 -6.91 -6.48 -0.69
C THR A 146 -6.82 -7.92 -1.21
N GLU A 147 -7.87 -8.38 -1.90
CA GLU A 147 -7.96 -9.72 -2.51
C GLU A 147 -7.14 -9.85 -3.80
N TYR A 148 -7.10 -8.81 -4.65
CA TYR A 148 -6.32 -8.76 -5.91
C TYR A 148 -5.49 -7.46 -6.01
N LEU A 149 -4.15 -7.56 -5.96
CA LEU A 149 -3.22 -6.42 -5.86
C LEU A 149 -2.17 -6.41 -6.99
N VAL A 150 -2.20 -5.36 -7.82
CA VAL A 150 -1.18 -5.04 -8.83
C VAL A 150 -0.23 -3.94 -8.35
N THR A 151 1.08 -4.26 -8.20
CA THR A 151 2.16 -3.30 -7.90
C THR A 151 3.31 -3.41 -8.91
N ASP A 152 3.87 -2.28 -9.35
CA ASP A 152 4.98 -2.25 -10.34
C ASP A 152 6.37 -2.39 -9.68
N THR A 153 6.50 -3.21 -8.63
CA THR A 153 7.79 -3.41 -7.97
C THR A 153 8.56 -4.56 -8.60
N LYS A 154 9.72 -4.25 -9.21
CA LYS A 154 10.80 -5.24 -9.41
C LYS A 154 10.93 -6.05 -8.12
N VAL A 155 10.82 -7.36 -8.24
CA VAL A 155 10.64 -8.21 -7.08
C VAL A 155 11.99 -8.41 -6.38
N PRO A 156 12.17 -7.86 -5.16
CA PRO A 156 13.44 -8.00 -4.47
C PRO A 156 13.61 -9.45 -4.01
N GLY A 157 14.86 -9.92 -4.01
CA GLY A 157 15.19 -11.21 -3.41
C GLY A 157 14.90 -11.21 -1.90
N SER A 158 14.75 -12.40 -1.31
CA SER A 158 14.47 -12.59 0.12
C SER A 158 15.34 -11.72 1.05
N ILE A 159 16.65 -11.65 0.78
CA ILE A 159 17.59 -10.87 1.61
C ILE A 159 17.43 -9.36 1.43
N PRO A 160 17.53 -8.77 0.21
CA PRO A 160 17.23 -7.36 0.00
C PRO A 160 15.89 -6.94 0.59
N GLY A 161 14.82 -7.71 0.37
CA GLY A 161 13.48 -7.38 0.87
C GLY A 161 13.37 -7.31 2.39
N ALA A 162 14.05 -8.19 3.12
CA ALA A 162 14.10 -8.11 4.59
C ALA A 162 14.84 -6.85 5.06
N VAL A 163 15.94 -6.48 4.40
CA VAL A 163 16.71 -5.27 4.73
C VAL A 163 15.95 -4.00 4.35
N GLU A 164 15.29 -3.98 3.20
CA GLU A 164 14.39 -2.91 2.75
C GLU A 164 13.32 -2.61 3.80
N GLY A 165 12.66 -3.65 4.32
CA GLY A 165 11.68 -3.51 5.40
C GLY A 165 12.26 -2.85 6.66
N GLN A 166 13.50 -3.19 7.04
CA GLN A 166 14.16 -2.57 8.20
C GLN A 166 14.63 -1.13 7.93
N VAL A 167 15.10 -0.84 6.71
CA VAL A 167 15.45 0.52 6.29
C VAL A 167 14.21 1.40 6.32
N TYR A 168 13.10 0.92 5.76
CA TYR A 168 11.84 1.64 5.79
C TYR A 168 11.37 1.88 7.24
N LYS A 169 11.32 0.84 8.06
CA LYS A 169 10.91 0.96 9.46
C LYS A 169 11.74 1.96 10.27
N SER A 170 13.04 2.07 9.97
CA SER A 170 13.96 2.94 10.71
C SER A 170 14.07 4.36 10.16
N THR A 171 13.81 4.56 8.86
CA THR A 171 14.03 5.84 8.18
C THR A 171 12.78 6.49 7.60
N GLY A 172 11.70 5.71 7.43
CA GLY A 172 10.49 6.11 6.71
C GLY A 172 10.67 6.14 5.19
N LYS A 173 11.79 5.65 4.64
CA LYS A 173 12.05 5.63 3.20
C LYS A 173 12.23 4.21 2.71
N LEU A 174 11.47 3.83 1.69
CA LEU A 174 11.70 2.58 0.99
C LEU A 174 12.79 2.81 -0.06
N ILE A 175 13.81 1.96 -0.05
CA ILE A 175 14.91 2.06 -1.01
C ILE A 175 15.11 0.67 -1.58
N SER A 176 14.85 0.47 -2.87
CA SER A 176 15.13 -0.80 -3.52
C SER A 176 16.63 -1.10 -3.48
N LEU A 177 16.98 -2.27 -2.95
CA LEU A 177 18.36 -2.72 -2.73
C LEU A 177 18.78 -3.72 -3.81
N SER A 178 20.08 -3.74 -4.12
CA SER A 178 20.61 -4.49 -5.25
C SER A 178 20.87 -5.96 -4.92
N GLU A 179 20.08 -6.86 -5.51
CA GLU A 179 20.37 -8.30 -5.52
C GLU A 179 21.71 -8.58 -6.21
N GLN A 180 22.01 -7.86 -7.30
CA GLN A 180 23.23 -8.06 -8.08
C GLN A 180 24.49 -7.78 -7.27
N ASN A 181 24.43 -6.81 -6.36
CA ASN A 181 25.51 -6.55 -5.42
C ASN A 181 25.80 -7.81 -4.58
N LEU A 182 24.76 -8.50 -4.08
CA LEU A 182 24.94 -9.73 -3.32
C LEU A 182 25.48 -10.86 -4.20
N ILE A 183 24.93 -11.04 -5.40
CA ILE A 183 25.37 -12.09 -6.35
C ILE A 183 26.86 -11.97 -6.68
N ASP A 184 27.35 -10.76 -6.93
CA ASP A 184 28.72 -10.54 -7.41
C ASP A 184 29.76 -10.47 -6.28
N CYS A 185 29.37 -9.99 -5.09
CA CYS A 185 30.31 -9.59 -4.04
C CYS A 185 30.43 -10.54 -2.85
N THR A 186 29.60 -11.59 -2.81
CA THR A 186 29.54 -12.51 -1.66
C THR A 186 30.37 -13.79 -1.85
N SER A 187 31.13 -13.92 -2.93
CA SER A 187 32.00 -15.09 -3.20
C SER A 187 33.01 -15.43 -2.09
N ARG A 188 33.30 -14.50 -1.16
CA ARG A 188 34.17 -14.72 0.01
C ARG A 188 33.43 -15.14 1.28
N TYR A 189 32.11 -15.08 1.25
CA TYR A 189 31.19 -15.46 2.32
C TYR A 189 30.59 -16.85 2.04
N ASP A 190 31.24 -17.66 1.22
CA ASP A 190 30.78 -19.01 0.81
C ASP A 190 29.36 -19.04 0.18
N LEU A 191 28.86 -17.89 -0.30
CA LEU A 191 27.66 -17.79 -1.12
C LEU A 191 27.97 -18.16 -2.57
N ILE A 192 27.17 -19.07 -3.13
CA ILE A 192 27.35 -19.55 -4.50
C ILE A 192 26.47 -18.71 -5.43
N SER A 193 26.92 -17.49 -5.72
CA SER A 193 26.33 -16.52 -6.68
C SER A 193 24.95 -16.89 -7.26
N CYS A 194 24.89 -17.56 -8.41
CA CYS A 194 23.65 -17.98 -9.07
C CYS A 194 23.32 -19.46 -8.88
N ASP A 195 24.13 -20.21 -8.14
CA ASP A 195 23.95 -21.65 -7.91
C ASP A 195 23.30 -21.94 -6.53
N GLY A 196 22.91 -20.88 -5.80
CA GLY A 196 22.22 -20.96 -4.51
C GLY A 196 23.14 -20.78 -3.30
N GLY A 197 22.55 -20.68 -2.11
CA GLY A 197 23.31 -20.54 -0.86
C GLY A 197 22.42 -20.30 0.34
N SER A 198 23.01 -20.34 1.53
CA SER A 198 22.30 -19.94 2.75
C SER A 198 22.02 -18.44 2.76
N LEU A 199 21.02 -18.03 3.53
CA LEU A 199 20.61 -16.63 3.71
C LEU A 199 21.65 -15.85 4.53
N ASP A 200 22.15 -16.45 5.61
CA ASP A 200 23.01 -15.81 6.61
C ASP A 200 24.26 -15.12 6.06
N PRO A 201 25.04 -15.72 5.15
CA PRO A 201 26.27 -15.09 4.69
C PRO A 201 26.01 -13.81 3.88
N ALA A 202 24.79 -13.63 3.37
CA ALA A 202 24.41 -12.40 2.69
C ALA A 202 24.20 -11.29 3.73
N PHE A 203 23.57 -11.60 4.86
CA PHE A 203 23.46 -10.66 5.97
C PHE A 203 24.84 -10.32 6.56
N ASP A 204 25.74 -11.29 6.72
CA ASP A 204 27.13 -11.04 7.14
C ASP A 204 27.85 -10.08 6.20
N TYR A 205 27.70 -10.27 4.88
CA TYR A 205 28.25 -9.34 3.89
C TYR A 205 27.71 -7.92 4.07
N ILE A 206 26.39 -7.78 4.27
CA ILE A 206 25.74 -6.47 4.45
C ILE A 206 26.19 -5.80 5.74
N ILE A 207 26.42 -6.56 6.82
CA ILE A 207 26.98 -6.04 8.07
C ILE A 207 28.37 -5.46 7.83
N ASP A 208 29.25 -6.23 7.19
CA ASP A 208 30.65 -5.86 6.98
C ASP A 208 30.84 -4.72 5.97
N ASN A 209 30.00 -4.66 4.93
CA ASN A 209 30.23 -3.81 3.75
C ASN A 209 29.11 -2.82 3.45
N GLY A 210 27.88 -3.13 3.86
CA GLY A 210 26.66 -2.50 3.35
C GLY A 210 26.24 -3.06 1.98
N ILE A 211 25.13 -2.53 1.47
CA ILE A 211 24.53 -2.91 0.18
C ILE A 211 24.15 -1.67 -0.63
N SER A 212 24.31 -1.75 -1.95
CA SER A 212 23.94 -0.68 -2.91
C SER A 212 22.44 -0.68 -3.18
N SER A 213 21.90 0.43 -3.69
CA SER A 213 20.55 0.44 -4.24
C SER A 213 20.51 -0.22 -5.61
N GLU A 214 19.34 -0.71 -6.02
CA GLU A 214 19.10 -1.29 -7.34
C GLU A 214 19.43 -0.29 -8.47
N ASP A 215 19.09 0.99 -8.30
CA ASP A 215 19.43 2.05 -9.26
C ASP A 215 20.94 2.20 -9.49
N GLN A 216 21.74 2.04 -8.43
CA GLN A 216 23.20 2.20 -8.51
C GLN A 216 23.90 0.93 -8.99
N TYR A 217 23.24 -0.22 -8.81
CA TYR A 217 23.77 -1.52 -9.18
C TYR A 217 22.64 -2.43 -9.67
N PRO A 218 22.18 -2.25 -10.92
CA PRO A 218 21.01 -2.97 -11.42
C PRO A 218 21.22 -4.48 -11.58
N TYR A 219 20.13 -5.22 -11.45
CA TYR A 219 20.06 -6.66 -11.71
C TYR A 219 20.46 -7.05 -13.14
N GLN A 220 21.30 -8.08 -13.26
CA GLN A 220 21.77 -8.63 -14.54
C GLN A 220 21.44 -10.11 -14.74
N GLY A 221 20.95 -10.81 -13.70
CA GLY A 221 20.59 -12.23 -13.79
C GLY A 221 21.76 -13.17 -14.05
N ARG A 222 22.98 -12.77 -13.73
CA ARG A 222 24.18 -13.60 -13.90
C ARG A 222 25.30 -13.15 -12.97
N ALA A 223 26.14 -14.09 -12.56
CA ALA A 223 27.34 -13.78 -11.80
C ALA A 223 28.33 -12.95 -12.62
N GLY A 224 28.85 -11.89 -12.01
CA GLY A 224 29.82 -10.97 -12.57
C GLY A 224 30.98 -10.70 -11.62
N SER A 225 31.84 -9.76 -12.00
CA SER A 225 32.88 -9.25 -11.10
C SER A 225 32.30 -8.22 -10.16
N CYS A 226 32.58 -8.30 -8.85
CA CYS A 226 32.18 -7.29 -7.86
C CYS A 226 32.82 -5.91 -8.11
N PRO A 227 32.08 -4.90 -8.62
CA PRO A 227 32.51 -3.52 -8.76
C PRO A 227 32.12 -2.67 -7.55
N PHE A 228 31.61 -3.30 -6.47
CA PHE A 228 31.14 -2.61 -5.28
C PHE A 228 32.24 -1.74 -4.67
N SER A 229 31.84 -0.56 -4.20
CA SER A 229 32.73 0.40 -3.56
C SER A 229 32.02 1.00 -2.36
N SER A 230 32.74 1.19 -1.24
CA SER A 230 32.19 1.71 0.01
C SER A 230 31.53 3.10 -0.07
N GLY A 231 31.74 3.85 -1.17
CA GLY A 231 31.05 5.10 -1.45
C GLY A 231 29.64 4.97 -2.05
N LYS A 232 29.12 3.74 -2.22
CA LYS A 232 27.82 3.45 -2.85
C LYS A 232 26.89 2.64 -1.94
N VAL A 233 27.01 2.82 -0.63
CA VAL A 233 26.16 2.12 0.35
C VAL A 233 24.82 2.84 0.45
N ALA A 234 23.75 2.15 0.10
CA ALA A 234 22.37 2.59 0.29
C ALA A 234 21.82 2.15 1.65
N ALA A 235 22.20 0.96 2.12
CA ALA A 235 21.77 0.43 3.41
C ALA A 235 22.87 -0.41 4.09
N ASN A 236 22.78 -0.52 5.41
CA ASN A 236 23.62 -1.37 6.25
C ASN A 236 22.80 -1.83 7.46
N ILE A 237 23.05 -3.05 7.92
CA ILE A 237 22.42 -3.62 9.12
C ILE A 237 23.48 -3.90 10.18
N LYS A 238 23.08 -3.93 11.46
CA LYS A 238 24.01 -4.18 12.57
C LYS A 238 24.13 -5.66 12.95
N SER A 239 23.04 -6.41 12.75
CA SER A 239 22.89 -7.81 13.13
C SER A 239 21.62 -8.37 12.50
N TYR A 240 21.54 -9.69 12.41
CA TYR A 240 20.31 -10.45 12.14
C TYR A 240 20.07 -11.44 13.30
N VAL A 241 18.89 -12.06 13.32
CA VAL A 241 18.50 -13.07 14.31
C VAL A 241 17.81 -14.20 13.59
N ASP A 242 18.24 -15.43 13.88
CA ASP A 242 17.60 -16.64 13.37
C ASP A 242 16.43 -17.01 14.28
N LEU A 243 15.31 -17.36 13.67
CA LEU A 243 14.17 -17.93 14.38
C LEU A 243 14.39 -19.42 14.61
N ASP A 244 13.77 -19.94 15.68
CA ASP A 244 13.82 -21.37 15.96
C ASP A 244 13.15 -22.14 14.81
N TYR A 245 13.83 -23.19 14.33
CA TYR A 245 13.38 -23.97 13.19
C TYR A 245 11.96 -24.54 13.40
N GLY A 246 11.07 -24.27 12.45
CA GLY A 246 9.68 -24.72 12.47
C GLY A 246 8.76 -24.00 13.46
N ASP A 247 9.24 -22.94 14.13
CA ASP A 247 8.43 -22.14 15.05
C ASP A 247 7.57 -21.11 14.31
N GLU A 248 6.44 -21.56 13.75
CA GLU A 248 5.47 -20.67 13.07
C GLU A 248 4.85 -19.61 14.02
N GLU A 249 4.85 -19.83 15.34
CA GLU A 249 4.40 -18.84 16.33
C GLU A 249 5.47 -17.74 16.51
N GLY A 250 6.73 -18.14 16.65
CA GLY A 250 7.87 -17.21 16.65
C GLY A 250 7.99 -16.41 15.36
N LEU A 251 7.73 -17.03 14.20
CA LEU A 251 7.65 -16.32 12.91
C LEU A 251 6.52 -15.30 12.88
N LEU A 252 5.35 -15.62 13.45
CA LEU A 252 4.23 -14.67 13.51
C LEU A 252 4.60 -13.45 14.34
N ASP A 253 5.16 -13.68 15.53
CA ASP A 253 5.63 -12.63 16.42
C ASP A 253 6.71 -11.76 15.74
N ALA A 254 7.62 -12.37 14.97
CA ALA A 254 8.64 -11.66 14.21
C ALA A 254 8.02 -10.81 13.10
N VAL A 255 7.10 -11.33 12.29
CA VAL A 255 6.43 -10.56 11.23
C VAL A 255 5.70 -9.35 11.81
N ILE A 256 4.99 -9.54 12.93
CA ILE A 256 4.25 -8.46 13.63
C ILE A 256 5.20 -7.39 14.18
N SER A 257 6.26 -7.81 14.86
CA SER A 257 7.08 -6.90 15.67
C SER A 257 8.29 -6.35 14.93
N VAL A 258 8.80 -7.06 13.93
CA VAL A 258 10.02 -6.75 13.16
C VAL A 258 9.67 -6.25 11.77
N GLY A 259 8.75 -6.90 11.05
CA GLY A 259 8.40 -6.60 9.66
C GLY A 259 8.70 -7.80 8.73
N PRO A 260 8.97 -7.60 7.44
CA PRO A 260 9.26 -8.69 6.50
C PRO A 260 10.44 -9.57 6.94
N ILE A 261 10.27 -10.89 6.82
CA ILE A 261 11.24 -11.91 7.26
C ILE A 261 11.70 -12.76 6.08
N ALA A 262 13.02 -12.89 5.92
CA ALA A 262 13.62 -13.78 4.93
C ALA A 262 13.41 -15.24 5.34
N ASP A 263 12.92 -16.07 4.42
CA ASP A 263 12.51 -17.44 4.69
C ASP A 263 13.01 -18.42 3.61
N GLY A 264 13.18 -19.68 3.99
CA GLY A 264 13.53 -20.78 3.11
C GLY A 264 12.36 -21.75 2.93
N TYR A 265 12.13 -22.20 1.71
CA TYR A 265 10.99 -23.06 1.36
C TYR A 265 11.38 -24.15 0.36
N ASP A 266 10.63 -25.25 0.35
CA ASP A 266 10.70 -26.28 -0.68
C ASP A 266 9.82 -25.89 -1.87
N ALA A 267 10.45 -25.37 -2.92
CA ALA A 267 9.80 -25.00 -4.18
C ALA A 267 9.98 -26.10 -5.27
N SER A 268 10.45 -27.29 -4.91
CA SER A 268 10.78 -28.36 -5.85
C SER A 268 9.57 -28.99 -6.53
N LEU A 269 8.37 -28.75 -6.00
CA LEU A 269 7.13 -29.36 -6.47
C LEU A 269 6.55 -28.65 -7.71
N ASP A 270 6.05 -29.44 -8.66
CA ASP A 270 5.29 -28.92 -9.81
C ASP A 270 4.08 -28.10 -9.37
N SER A 271 3.42 -28.49 -8.28
CA SER A 271 2.28 -27.76 -7.70
C SER A 271 2.66 -26.35 -7.26
N PHE A 272 3.88 -26.13 -6.77
CA PHE A 272 4.41 -24.80 -6.48
C PHE A 272 4.73 -24.05 -7.77
N SER A 273 5.41 -24.70 -8.72
CA SER A 273 5.80 -24.10 -10.01
C SER A 273 4.61 -23.57 -10.82
N PHE A 274 3.45 -24.22 -10.71
CA PHE A 274 2.21 -23.83 -11.41
C PHE A 274 1.15 -23.21 -10.49
N TYR A 275 1.55 -22.71 -9.32
CA TYR A 275 0.65 -21.96 -8.45
C TYR A 275 0.13 -20.70 -9.17
N ASP A 276 -1.17 -20.45 -9.07
CA ASP A 276 -1.91 -19.38 -9.76
C ASP A 276 -2.97 -18.72 -8.86
N GLY A 277 -3.04 -19.12 -7.58
CA GLY A 277 -3.96 -18.52 -6.61
C GLY A 277 -4.49 -19.45 -5.53
N GLY A 278 -5.07 -18.84 -4.48
CA GLY A 278 -5.64 -19.50 -3.31
C GLY A 278 -4.61 -19.82 -2.23
N ILE A 279 -5.06 -20.43 -1.13
CA ILE A 279 -4.15 -20.85 -0.05
C ILE A 279 -3.44 -22.15 -0.44
N TYR A 280 -2.17 -22.04 -0.80
CA TYR A 280 -1.32 -23.15 -1.19
C TYR A 280 -1.00 -24.06 0.00
N SER A 281 -1.11 -25.37 -0.23
CA SER A 281 -0.66 -26.41 0.69
C SER A 281 -0.48 -27.71 -0.09
N ASP A 282 0.71 -28.30 0.01
CA ASP A 282 0.98 -29.62 -0.53
C ASP A 282 1.62 -30.50 0.53
N SER A 283 1.00 -31.66 0.80
CA SER A 283 1.50 -32.65 1.76
C SER A 283 2.87 -33.25 1.42
N LYS A 284 3.38 -33.02 0.21
CA LYS A 284 4.71 -33.46 -0.23
C LYS A 284 5.80 -32.41 -0.01
N CYS A 285 5.43 -31.20 0.39
CA CYS A 285 6.37 -30.14 0.74
C CYS A 285 7.25 -30.65 1.89
N SER A 286 8.57 -30.60 1.71
CA SER A 286 9.54 -30.98 2.72
C SER A 286 9.84 -29.78 3.59
N SER A 287 9.71 -29.93 4.92
CA SER A 287 10.19 -28.91 5.83
C SER A 287 11.73 -28.90 5.95
N GLU A 288 12.40 -29.99 5.56
CA GLU A 288 13.86 -30.16 5.71
C GLU A 288 14.65 -29.88 4.42
N ASP A 289 14.07 -30.15 3.24
CA ASP A 289 14.75 -30.02 1.94
C ASP A 289 14.45 -28.67 1.28
N LEU A 290 14.85 -27.59 1.97
CA LEU A 290 14.63 -26.22 1.49
C LEU A 290 15.57 -25.91 0.31
N ASP A 291 15.00 -25.42 -0.80
CA ASP A 291 15.75 -25.13 -2.03
C ASP A 291 15.51 -23.74 -2.61
N HIS A 292 14.62 -22.96 -2.00
CA HIS A 292 14.21 -21.65 -2.50
C HIS A 292 14.09 -20.62 -1.38
N ALA A 293 14.51 -19.39 -1.67
CA ALA A 293 14.45 -18.28 -0.72
C ALA A 293 13.30 -17.34 -1.07
N MET A 294 12.45 -17.04 -0.08
CA MET A 294 11.28 -16.16 -0.23
C MET A 294 11.19 -15.16 0.91
N LEU A 295 10.25 -14.23 0.83
CA LEU A 295 10.06 -13.19 1.84
C LEU A 295 8.66 -13.24 2.41
N VAL A 296 8.54 -13.58 3.70
CA VAL A 296 7.26 -13.48 4.42
C VAL A 296 7.00 -12.00 4.70
N VAL A 297 5.98 -11.44 4.07
CA VAL A 297 5.64 -10.01 4.17
C VAL A 297 4.40 -9.75 5.03
N GLY A 298 3.62 -10.80 5.32
CA GLY A 298 2.39 -10.67 6.08
C GLY A 298 1.76 -12.01 6.40
N TYR A 299 0.56 -11.95 6.98
CA TYR A 299 -0.22 -13.11 7.35
C TYR A 299 -1.70 -12.74 7.37
N GLY A 300 -2.58 -13.73 7.25
CA GLY A 300 -4.01 -13.49 7.29
C GLY A 300 -4.82 -14.77 7.50
N SER A 301 -6.11 -14.65 7.26
CA SER A 301 -7.06 -15.76 7.34
C SER A 301 -8.12 -15.61 6.25
N GLU A 302 -8.40 -16.69 5.52
CA GLU A 302 -9.56 -16.80 4.64
C GLU A 302 -10.52 -17.84 5.24
N GLY A 303 -11.65 -17.37 5.75
CA GLY A 303 -12.58 -18.20 6.52
C GLY A 303 -11.93 -18.81 7.76
N THR A 304 -11.72 -20.13 7.75
CA THR A 304 -11.07 -20.86 8.85
C THR A 304 -9.61 -21.22 8.57
N GLN A 305 -9.08 -20.86 7.40
CA GLN A 305 -7.74 -21.22 6.98
C GLN A 305 -6.82 -20.01 7.12
N ASN A 306 -5.78 -20.17 7.94
CA ASN A 306 -4.75 -19.17 8.12
C ASN A 306 -3.70 -19.30 7.02
N TYR A 307 -3.12 -18.18 6.62
CA TYR A 307 -2.05 -18.14 5.63
C TYR A 307 -0.91 -17.18 6.01
N TRP A 308 0.26 -17.43 5.45
CA TRP A 308 1.37 -16.49 5.28
C TRP A 308 1.23 -15.82 3.92
N LEU A 309 1.39 -14.50 3.85
CA LEU A 309 1.57 -13.80 2.59
C LEU A 309 3.06 -13.72 2.29
N VAL A 310 3.48 -14.36 1.21
CA VAL A 310 4.90 -14.54 0.88
C VAL A 310 5.18 -14.00 -0.52
N LYS A 311 6.21 -13.17 -0.64
CA LYS A 311 6.71 -12.65 -1.91
C LYS A 311 7.73 -13.64 -2.48
N ASN A 312 7.49 -14.10 -3.71
CA ASN A 312 8.43 -14.90 -4.50
C ASN A 312 9.38 -13.96 -5.27
N SER A 313 10.16 -14.45 -6.25
CA SER A 313 11.06 -13.67 -7.11
C SER A 313 11.00 -14.10 -8.59
N TRP A 314 9.90 -14.74 -9.00
CA TRP A 314 9.71 -15.29 -10.34
C TRP A 314 8.91 -14.39 -11.29
N GLY A 315 8.70 -13.14 -10.89
CA GLY A 315 7.98 -12.14 -11.67
C GLY A 315 6.46 -12.20 -11.49
N PRO A 316 5.75 -11.16 -11.95
CA PRO A 316 4.32 -10.99 -11.69
C PRO A 316 3.44 -12.03 -12.39
N ASP A 317 3.92 -12.68 -13.45
CA ASP A 317 3.16 -13.72 -14.17
C ASP A 317 3.01 -15.04 -13.39
N TRP A 318 3.69 -15.18 -12.24
CA TRP A 318 3.61 -16.36 -11.39
C TRP A 318 2.78 -16.07 -10.14
N GLY A 319 1.90 -17.00 -9.77
CA GLY A 319 1.10 -16.90 -8.55
C GLY A 319 0.13 -15.72 -8.54
N GLU A 320 -0.08 -15.17 -7.34
CA GLU A 320 -0.90 -13.98 -7.12
C GLU A 320 -0.01 -12.76 -7.29
N GLU A 321 0.38 -12.46 -8.53
CA GLU A 321 1.22 -11.31 -8.87
C GLU A 321 2.61 -11.35 -8.20
N CYS A 322 3.28 -12.50 -8.33
CA CYS A 322 4.52 -12.87 -7.65
C CYS A 322 4.37 -13.15 -6.14
N TYR A 323 3.16 -13.14 -5.60
CA TYR A 323 2.89 -13.57 -4.23
C TYR A 323 2.28 -14.96 -4.19
N ILE A 324 2.39 -15.57 -3.02
CA ILE A 324 1.74 -16.82 -2.68
C ILE A 324 1.19 -16.74 -1.26
N ARG A 325 -0.05 -17.21 -1.09
CA ARG A 325 -0.65 -17.43 0.23
C ARG A 325 -0.34 -18.86 0.66
N LEU A 326 0.71 -19.05 1.45
CA LEU A 326 1.05 -20.37 2.00
C LEU A 326 0.16 -20.67 3.20
N ALA A 327 -0.32 -21.90 3.35
CA ALA A 327 -1.05 -22.26 4.57
C ALA A 327 -0.18 -22.00 5.82
N ARG A 328 -0.82 -21.68 6.94
CA ARG A 328 -0.13 -21.41 8.21
C ARG A 328 -0.62 -22.36 9.29
N ASN A 329 0.28 -22.78 10.18
CA ASN A 329 0.08 -23.80 11.22
C ASN A 329 -0.28 -25.17 10.63
N ARG A 330 0.45 -25.57 9.59
CA ARG A 330 0.19 -26.81 8.84
C ARG A 330 1.41 -27.73 8.70
N GLN A 331 2.52 -27.42 9.38
CA GLN A 331 3.77 -28.18 9.27
C GLN A 331 4.28 -28.17 7.82
N ASN A 332 4.23 -26.99 7.21
CA ASN A 332 4.65 -26.78 5.84
C ASN A 332 6.17 -26.70 5.72
#